data_AF-A0A2N1YN25-F1
#
_entry.id   AF-A0A2N1YN25-F1
#
_cell.length_a   1.000
_cell.length_b   1.000
_cell.length_c   1.000
_cell.angle_alpha   90.00
_cell.angle_beta   90.00
_cell.angle_gamma   90.00
#
_symmetry.space_group_name_H-M   'P 1'
#
loop_
_entity.id
_entity.type
_entity.pdbx_description
1 polymer ?
#
loop_
_entity_poly.entity_id
_entity_poly.type
_entity_poly.pdbx_seq_one_letter_code
_entity_poly.pdbx_strand_id
1 'polypeptide(L)'
;MPNTVPDPVAAAVAEALPRLDVVAAVIRSADGALLLARRPSHKHQGGRWEFPGGKVEPGEDLHAALVRELDEELGIQVGGSRPFMTVDHRYPDLRVRLFFREVIDWQGEPHGREGQAVDWFPLHQLSVLEFPAANRPIVSALQLSDQMLVMPASLPVNWQERLQKAIHGGCGLVYLRAMKDRVALTEAVAICRHAGALSLIADDQALMELLEADGLHLTSAVAACCLERPSVPFLSVSCHSYDELQQALRLQADMVTLSPVMPTPTHPDAEVMGWPRFAELVIGQPCAIYALGGIGRADLDTARQHGARGIAGIRGFW
;
A
#
# COMPACT_ATOMS: atom_id res chain seq x y z
N MET A 1 -21.54 23.93 9.48
CA MET A 1 -21.36 24.27 8.04
C MET A 1 -22.34 23.42 7.25
N PRO A 2 -23.14 23.96 6.34
CA PRO A 2 -24.12 23.14 5.60
C PRO A 2 -23.38 22.14 4.71
N ASN A 3 -23.88 20.91 4.66
CA ASN A 3 -23.47 19.84 3.75
C ASN A 3 -23.53 20.36 2.31
N THR A 4 -22.41 20.72 1.72
CA THR A 4 -22.33 20.92 0.28
C THR A 4 -22.31 19.55 -0.38
N VAL A 5 -23.50 19.12 -0.81
CA VAL A 5 -23.64 18.18 -1.93
C VAL A 5 -22.72 18.69 -3.04
N PRO A 6 -21.78 17.87 -3.57
CA PRO A 6 -20.90 18.33 -4.63
C PRO A 6 -21.74 18.83 -5.80
N ASP A 7 -21.35 19.99 -6.35
CA ASP A 7 -22.02 20.62 -7.48
C ASP A 7 -22.15 19.59 -8.63
N PRO A 8 -23.37 19.25 -9.08
CA PRO A 8 -23.58 18.25 -10.12
C PRO A 8 -22.87 18.61 -11.44
N VAL A 9 -22.57 19.90 -11.68
CA VAL A 9 -21.76 20.33 -12.82
C VAL A 9 -20.29 19.99 -12.63
N ALA A 10 -19.74 20.15 -11.42
CA ALA A 10 -18.35 19.79 -11.13
C ALA A 10 -18.11 18.27 -11.17
N ALA A 11 -19.10 17.47 -10.79
CA ALA A 11 -19.09 16.02 -10.93
C ALA A 11 -19.19 15.57 -12.40
N ALA A 12 -20.06 16.19 -13.20
CA ALA A 12 -20.21 15.89 -14.63
C ALA A 12 -18.98 16.32 -15.46
N VAL A 13 -18.35 17.45 -15.13
CA VAL A 13 -17.10 17.90 -15.77
C VAL A 13 -15.91 17.02 -15.35
N ALA A 14 -15.94 16.43 -14.14
CA ALA A 14 -14.95 15.45 -13.71
C ALA A 14 -15.02 14.13 -14.50
N GLU A 15 -16.20 13.73 -14.98
CA GLU A 15 -16.37 12.56 -15.86
C GLU A 15 -15.88 12.79 -17.30
N ALA A 16 -15.82 14.05 -17.76
CA ALA A 16 -15.47 14.40 -19.14
C ALA A 16 -13.95 14.60 -19.40
N LEU A 17 -13.10 14.61 -18.35
CA LEU A 17 -11.65 14.71 -18.55
C LEU A 17 -11.11 13.45 -19.23
N PRO A 18 -10.19 13.59 -20.21
CA PRO A 18 -9.53 12.44 -20.80
C PRO A 18 -8.88 11.59 -19.70
N ARG A 19 -8.91 10.27 -19.87
CA ARG A 19 -8.24 9.32 -19.00
C ARG A 19 -7.02 8.77 -19.72
N LEU A 20 -5.89 8.84 -19.04
CA LEU A 20 -4.63 8.26 -19.48
C LEU A 20 -4.30 7.09 -18.56
N ASP A 21 -4.17 5.91 -19.14
CA ASP A 21 -3.69 4.73 -18.45
C ASP A 21 -2.17 4.60 -18.65
N VAL A 22 -1.45 4.46 -17.56
CA VAL A 22 0.02 4.38 -17.51
C VAL A 22 0.40 3.15 -16.72
N VAL A 23 1.35 2.37 -17.23
CA VAL A 23 1.96 1.26 -16.48
C VAL A 23 3.37 1.66 -16.04
N ALA A 24 3.72 1.37 -14.81
CA ALA A 24 5.03 1.72 -14.25
C ALA A 24 5.64 0.55 -13.48
N ALA A 25 6.96 0.40 -13.60
CA ALA A 25 7.70 -0.73 -13.05
C ALA A 25 8.28 -0.43 -11.67
N VAL A 26 8.08 -1.35 -10.74
CA VAL A 26 8.90 -1.49 -9.53
C VAL A 26 9.96 -2.55 -9.83
N ILE A 27 11.19 -2.12 -10.07
CA ILE A 27 12.33 -3.02 -10.37
C ILE A 27 13.31 -2.93 -9.21
N ARG A 28 13.67 -4.08 -8.64
CA ARG A 28 14.58 -4.19 -7.50
C ARG A 28 15.88 -4.87 -7.91
N SER A 29 17.01 -4.30 -7.55
CA SER A 29 18.31 -4.97 -7.64
C SER A 29 18.42 -6.09 -6.60
N ALA A 30 19.48 -6.89 -6.69
CA ALA A 30 19.74 -7.99 -5.76
C ALA A 30 19.90 -7.54 -4.29
N ASP A 31 20.37 -6.30 -4.06
CA ASP A 31 20.48 -5.66 -2.76
C ASP A 31 19.22 -4.85 -2.36
N GLY A 32 18.16 -4.90 -3.17
CA GLY A 32 16.86 -4.32 -2.86
C GLY A 32 16.70 -2.82 -3.20
N ALA A 33 17.71 -2.20 -3.83
CA ALA A 33 17.59 -0.85 -4.37
C ALA A 33 16.61 -0.81 -5.57
N LEU A 34 15.93 0.32 -5.75
CA LEU A 34 14.95 0.51 -6.80
C LEU A 34 15.54 1.26 -7.99
N LEU A 35 15.27 0.77 -9.19
CA LEU A 35 15.60 1.47 -10.41
C LEU A 35 14.63 2.62 -10.63
N LEU A 36 15.16 3.84 -10.76
CA LEU A 36 14.39 5.03 -11.11
C LEU A 36 14.98 5.70 -12.34
N ALA A 37 14.13 6.37 -13.11
CA ALA A 37 14.52 7.20 -14.24
C ALA A 37 14.20 8.67 -13.94
N ARG A 38 15.01 9.59 -14.49
CA ARG A 38 14.82 11.03 -14.31
C ARG A 38 14.00 11.59 -15.48
N ARG A 39 12.84 12.18 -15.17
CA ARG A 39 11.98 12.82 -16.18
C ARG A 39 12.76 13.85 -16.99
N PRO A 40 12.62 13.86 -18.33
CA PRO A 40 13.14 14.94 -19.16
C PRO A 40 12.62 16.30 -18.67
N SER A 41 13.49 17.31 -18.65
CA SER A 41 13.19 18.64 -18.10
C SER A 41 12.00 19.34 -18.78
N HIS A 42 11.72 19.01 -20.04
CA HIS A 42 10.66 19.60 -20.85
C HIS A 42 9.26 18.98 -20.64
N LYS A 43 9.14 17.89 -19.87
CA LYS A 43 7.86 17.24 -19.56
C LYS A 43 7.19 17.90 -18.34
N HIS A 44 5.87 17.71 -18.17
CA HIS A 44 5.16 18.14 -16.96
C HIS A 44 5.83 17.54 -15.70
N GLN A 45 6.17 18.38 -14.71
CA GLN A 45 6.98 18.01 -13.53
C GLN A 45 8.37 17.42 -13.88
N GLY A 46 9.03 17.92 -14.92
CA GLY A 46 10.35 17.47 -15.38
C GLY A 46 11.49 17.63 -14.34
N GLY A 47 12.54 16.82 -14.48
CA GLY A 47 13.70 16.82 -13.58
C GLY A 47 13.54 15.99 -12.30
N ARG A 48 12.33 15.48 -12.03
CA ARG A 48 11.99 14.56 -10.92
C ARG A 48 12.33 13.11 -11.24
N TRP A 49 12.53 12.30 -10.22
CA TRP A 49 12.66 10.86 -10.36
C TRP A 49 11.30 10.21 -10.49
N GLU A 50 11.20 9.15 -11.28
CA GLU A 50 9.99 8.36 -11.44
C GLU A 50 10.27 6.89 -11.68
N PHE A 51 9.21 6.09 -11.53
CA PHE A 51 9.23 4.68 -11.88
C PHE A 51 9.18 4.56 -13.42
N PRO A 52 10.11 3.82 -14.04
CA PRO A 52 10.14 3.62 -15.50
C PRO A 52 8.85 3.00 -16.03
N GLY A 53 8.50 3.31 -17.28
CA GLY A 53 7.29 2.84 -17.93
C GLY A 53 6.51 3.98 -18.57
N GLY A 54 5.41 3.63 -19.25
CA GLY A 54 4.70 4.59 -20.07
C GLY A 54 3.25 4.25 -20.34
N LYS A 55 2.75 4.75 -21.46
CA LYS A 55 1.33 4.76 -21.77
C LYS A 55 0.87 3.36 -22.17
N VAL A 56 -0.29 2.95 -21.65
CA VAL A 56 -0.97 1.75 -22.11
C VAL A 56 -1.76 2.10 -23.36
N GLU A 57 -1.50 1.39 -24.45
CA GLU A 57 -2.23 1.60 -25.71
C GLU A 57 -3.63 0.93 -25.67
N PRO A 58 -4.60 1.41 -26.47
CA PRO A 58 -5.95 0.85 -26.49
C PRO A 58 -5.95 -0.66 -26.79
N GLY A 59 -6.47 -1.45 -25.84
CA GLY A 59 -6.55 -2.91 -25.96
C GLY A 59 -5.26 -3.67 -25.60
N GLU A 60 -4.21 -2.96 -25.19
CA GLU A 60 -2.94 -3.55 -24.75
C GLU A 60 -3.06 -4.13 -23.33
N ASP A 61 -2.53 -5.33 -23.12
CA ASP A 61 -2.41 -5.91 -21.78
C ASP A 61 -1.35 -5.15 -20.94
N LEU A 62 -1.57 -5.04 -19.63
CA LEU A 62 -0.67 -4.28 -18.75
C LEU A 62 0.75 -4.84 -18.71
N HIS A 63 0.92 -6.17 -18.78
CA HIS A 63 2.26 -6.76 -18.83
C HIS A 63 2.90 -6.52 -20.20
N ALA A 64 2.14 -6.64 -21.29
CA ALA A 64 2.64 -6.35 -22.64
C ALA A 64 3.09 -4.88 -22.79
N ALA A 65 2.29 -3.93 -22.31
CA ALA A 65 2.65 -2.52 -22.25
C ALA A 65 3.94 -2.30 -21.45
N LEU A 66 4.06 -2.93 -20.28
CA LEU A 66 5.26 -2.81 -19.44
C LEU A 66 6.51 -3.34 -20.15
N VAL A 67 6.42 -4.49 -20.82
CA VAL A 67 7.54 -5.09 -21.56
C VAL A 67 8.01 -4.15 -22.67
N ARG A 68 7.08 -3.61 -23.46
CA ARG A 68 7.39 -2.67 -24.56
C ARG A 68 8.06 -1.41 -24.04
N GLU A 69 7.45 -0.75 -23.06
CA GLU A 69 7.94 0.52 -22.51
C GLU A 69 9.34 0.35 -21.87
N LEU A 70 9.58 -0.73 -21.13
CA LEU A 70 10.90 -0.95 -20.51
C LEU A 70 11.99 -1.33 -21.52
N ASP A 71 11.65 -2.00 -22.63
CA ASP A 71 12.62 -2.18 -23.71
C ASP A 71 12.95 -0.83 -24.37
N GLU A 72 11.93 -0.02 -24.69
CA GLU A 72 12.08 1.28 -25.34
C GLU A 72 12.88 2.28 -24.47
N GLU A 73 12.56 2.38 -23.18
CA GLU A 73 13.17 3.36 -22.28
C GLU A 73 14.51 2.89 -21.70
N LEU A 74 14.63 1.60 -21.37
CA LEU A 74 15.73 1.06 -20.56
C LEU A 74 16.57 -0.02 -21.24
N GLY A 75 16.09 -0.60 -22.34
CA GLY A 75 16.77 -1.69 -23.04
C GLY A 75 16.77 -3.02 -22.30
N ILE A 76 15.77 -3.24 -21.43
CA ILE A 76 15.64 -4.49 -20.68
C ILE A 76 14.46 -5.32 -21.17
N GLN A 77 14.64 -6.63 -21.12
CA GLN A 77 13.63 -7.61 -21.52
C GLN A 77 13.01 -8.21 -20.26
N VAL A 78 11.74 -7.90 -20.00
CA VAL A 78 11.01 -8.42 -18.83
C VAL A 78 10.40 -9.78 -19.15
N GLY A 79 10.65 -10.79 -18.30
CA GLY A 79 10.01 -12.10 -18.44
C GLY A 79 8.73 -12.22 -17.61
N GLY A 80 8.74 -11.70 -16.38
CA GLY A 80 7.60 -11.78 -15.46
C GLY A 80 7.33 -10.48 -14.72
N SER A 81 6.04 -10.15 -14.53
CA SER A 81 5.64 -9.08 -13.61
C SER A 81 4.31 -9.35 -12.94
N ARG A 82 4.13 -8.85 -11.72
CA ARG A 82 2.89 -8.98 -10.93
C ARG A 82 2.33 -7.62 -10.51
N PRO A 83 1.01 -7.51 -10.26
CA PRO A 83 0.44 -6.28 -9.72
C PRO A 83 1.07 -5.89 -8.38
N PHE A 84 1.31 -4.59 -8.19
CA PHE A 84 1.79 -4.04 -6.92
C PHE A 84 0.76 -3.09 -6.30
N MET A 85 0.29 -2.10 -7.06
CA MET A 85 -0.68 -1.09 -6.62
C MET A 85 -1.29 -0.39 -7.84
N THR A 86 -2.53 0.11 -7.72
CA THR A 86 -3.13 0.99 -8.74
C THR A 86 -3.53 2.31 -8.09
N VAL A 87 -3.15 3.43 -8.70
CA VAL A 87 -3.41 4.78 -8.19
C VAL A 87 -4.13 5.61 -9.24
N ASP A 88 -5.29 6.15 -8.90
CA ASP A 88 -5.97 7.17 -9.70
C ASP A 88 -5.55 8.55 -9.19
N HIS A 89 -5.04 9.37 -10.09
CA HIS A 89 -4.67 10.75 -9.80
C HIS A 89 -5.35 11.71 -10.77
N ARG A 90 -5.86 12.82 -10.22
CA ARG A 90 -6.53 13.86 -10.99
C ARG A 90 -5.67 15.11 -11.05
N TYR A 91 -5.23 15.47 -12.25
CA TYR A 91 -4.71 16.78 -12.57
C TYR A 91 -5.86 17.71 -13.01
N PRO A 92 -5.66 19.04 -13.07
CA PRO A 92 -6.69 19.98 -13.51
C PRO A 92 -7.25 19.67 -14.91
N ASP A 93 -6.43 19.10 -15.80
CA ASP A 93 -6.68 18.90 -17.23
C ASP A 93 -6.75 17.42 -17.67
N LEU A 94 -6.34 16.47 -16.81
CA LEU A 94 -6.24 15.05 -17.15
C LEU A 94 -6.47 14.15 -15.93
N ARG A 95 -7.06 12.97 -16.15
CA ARG A 95 -7.07 11.87 -15.16
C ARG A 95 -6.03 10.83 -15.56
N VAL A 96 -5.18 10.43 -14.62
CA VAL A 96 -4.16 9.41 -14.84
C VAL A 96 -4.44 8.23 -13.92
N ARG A 97 -4.53 7.03 -14.50
CA ARG A 97 -4.51 5.78 -13.73
C ARG A 97 -3.15 5.11 -13.90
N LEU A 98 -2.44 4.97 -12.79
CA LEU A 98 -1.12 4.37 -12.73
C LEU A 98 -1.24 2.94 -12.24
N PHE A 99 -0.86 1.99 -13.08
CA PHE A 99 -0.75 0.58 -12.75
C PHE A 99 0.71 0.25 -12.40
N PHE A 100 1.03 0.22 -11.11
CA PHE A 100 2.35 -0.21 -10.66
C PHE A 100 2.43 -1.73 -10.68
N ARG A 101 3.45 -2.24 -11.36
CA ARG A 101 3.76 -3.68 -11.43
C ARG A 101 5.17 -3.93 -10.93
N GLU A 102 5.32 -4.95 -10.09
CA GLU A 102 6.65 -5.42 -9.68
C GLU A 102 7.20 -6.37 -10.74
N VAL A 103 8.39 -6.08 -11.23
CA VAL A 103 9.13 -6.93 -12.16
C VAL A 103 9.79 -8.05 -11.37
N ILE A 104 9.53 -9.29 -11.76
CA ILE A 104 10.00 -10.50 -11.08
C ILE A 104 11.35 -10.93 -11.64
N ASP A 105 11.49 -10.83 -12.96
CA ASP A 105 12.70 -11.21 -13.68
C ASP A 105 12.83 -10.38 -14.96
N TRP A 106 14.08 -10.04 -15.30
CA TRP A 106 14.43 -9.31 -16.50
C TRP A 106 15.85 -9.68 -16.97
N GLN A 107 16.16 -9.32 -18.21
CA GLN A 107 17.47 -9.49 -18.83
C GLN A 107 17.96 -8.15 -19.42
N GLY A 108 19.27 -7.99 -19.53
CA GLY A 108 19.91 -6.76 -20.00
C GLY A 108 20.38 -5.85 -18.85
N GLU A 109 21.15 -4.82 -19.21
CA GLU A 109 21.63 -3.79 -18.29
C GLU A 109 20.81 -2.51 -18.49
N PRO A 110 20.04 -2.05 -17.47
CA PRO A 110 19.22 -0.86 -17.62
C PRO A 110 20.06 0.38 -17.90
N HIS A 111 19.72 1.13 -18.93
CA HIS A 111 20.33 2.41 -19.27
C HIS A 111 19.33 3.30 -19.99
N GLY A 112 19.44 4.63 -19.85
CA GLY A 112 18.50 5.55 -20.49
C GLY A 112 18.66 5.60 -22.01
N ARG A 113 17.81 4.88 -22.75
CA ARG A 113 17.82 4.86 -24.23
C ARG A 113 17.32 6.17 -24.85
N GLU A 114 16.66 7.02 -24.07
CA GLU A 114 16.22 8.36 -24.48
C GLU A 114 17.19 9.46 -23.97
N GLY A 115 18.34 9.09 -23.41
CA GLY A 115 19.30 10.02 -22.81
C GLY A 115 18.92 10.52 -21.42
N GLN A 116 17.93 9.90 -20.79
CA GLN A 116 17.54 10.15 -19.40
C GLN A 116 18.53 9.51 -18.42
N ALA A 117 18.71 10.15 -17.25
CA ALA A 117 19.48 9.55 -16.18
C ALA A 117 18.69 8.40 -15.56
N VAL A 118 19.37 7.28 -15.29
CA VAL A 118 18.82 6.09 -14.65
C VAL A 118 19.76 5.72 -13.51
N ASP A 119 19.22 5.44 -12.33
CA ASP A 119 20.04 5.11 -11.16
C ASP A 119 19.28 4.22 -10.17
N TRP A 120 20.03 3.60 -9.25
CA TRP A 120 19.53 2.68 -8.24
C TRP A 120 19.49 3.34 -6.86
N PHE A 121 18.31 3.34 -6.23
CA PHE A 121 18.10 4.00 -4.95
C PHE A 121 17.65 3.02 -3.87
N PRO A 122 18.36 2.91 -2.74
CA PRO A 122 17.86 2.12 -1.61
C PRO A 122 16.57 2.74 -1.05
N LEU A 123 15.69 1.90 -0.49
CA LEU A 123 14.35 2.32 -0.03
C LEU A 123 14.37 3.54 0.91
N HIS A 124 15.36 3.65 1.79
CA HIS A 124 15.46 4.75 2.74
C HIS A 124 15.76 6.11 2.08
N GLN A 125 16.27 6.14 0.84
CA GLN A 125 16.54 7.38 0.11
C GLN A 125 15.31 7.92 -0.62
N LEU A 126 14.27 7.11 -0.84
CA LEU A 126 13.10 7.56 -1.61
C LEU A 126 12.39 8.75 -0.98
N SER A 127 12.44 8.89 0.35
CA SER A 127 11.80 9.98 1.08
C SER A 127 12.41 11.36 0.80
N VAL A 128 13.67 11.41 0.36
CA VAL A 128 14.38 12.66 0.05
C VAL A 128 14.39 13.00 -1.44
N LEU A 129 13.92 12.09 -2.29
CA LEU A 129 13.80 12.33 -3.73
C LEU A 129 12.52 13.09 -4.06
N GLU A 130 12.59 13.92 -5.10
CA GLU A 130 11.41 14.57 -5.65
C GLU A 130 10.72 13.65 -6.66
N PHE A 131 9.46 13.31 -6.35
CA PHE A 131 8.59 12.52 -7.22
C PHE A 131 7.42 13.34 -7.77
N PRO A 132 6.83 12.95 -8.92
CA PRO A 132 5.50 13.40 -9.30
C PRO A 132 4.48 13.13 -8.19
N ALA A 133 3.49 14.01 -8.01
CA ALA A 133 2.51 13.90 -6.94
C ALA A 133 1.78 12.54 -6.92
N ALA A 134 1.51 11.98 -8.10
CA ALA A 134 0.85 10.70 -8.27
C ALA A 134 1.68 9.49 -7.80
N ASN A 135 3.00 9.65 -7.60
CA ASN A 135 3.90 8.59 -7.15
C ASN A 135 4.08 8.57 -5.62
N ARG A 136 3.56 9.54 -4.88
CA ARG A 136 3.68 9.54 -3.41
C ARG A 136 3.06 8.30 -2.76
N PRO A 137 1.86 7.82 -3.16
CA PRO A 137 1.28 6.62 -2.56
C PRO A 137 2.14 5.37 -2.71
N ILE A 138 2.74 5.17 -3.90
CA ILE A 138 3.62 4.01 -4.15
C ILE A 138 4.90 4.09 -3.32
N VAL A 139 5.50 5.28 -3.16
CA VAL A 139 6.70 5.47 -2.31
C VAL A 139 6.42 5.07 -0.86
N SER A 140 5.27 5.45 -0.30
CA SER A 140 4.85 5.00 1.03
C SER A 140 4.62 3.48 1.07
N ALA A 141 3.89 2.93 0.09
CA ALA A 141 3.58 1.50 0.03
C ALA A 141 4.82 0.60 -0.16
N LEU A 142 5.90 1.12 -0.75
CA LEU A 142 7.17 0.40 -0.94
C LEU A 142 7.93 0.17 0.38
N GLN A 143 7.67 0.98 1.41
CA GLN A 143 8.26 0.83 2.74
C GLN A 143 7.58 -0.26 3.58
N LEU A 144 6.44 -0.78 3.14
CA LEU A 144 5.63 -1.72 3.91
C LEU A 144 5.96 -3.18 3.56
N SER A 145 5.99 -4.07 4.54
CA SER A 145 6.00 -5.52 4.27
C SER A 145 4.64 -5.98 3.73
N ASP A 146 4.61 -6.95 2.82
CA ASP A 146 3.36 -7.47 2.26
C ASP A 146 2.49 -8.28 3.24
N GLN A 147 2.98 -8.51 4.46
CA GLN A 147 2.28 -9.28 5.48
C GLN A 147 2.19 -8.53 6.80
N MET A 148 0.98 -8.50 7.34
CA MET A 148 0.65 -7.89 8.63
C MET A 148 0.09 -8.94 9.59
N LEU A 149 0.72 -9.05 10.75
CA LEU A 149 0.21 -9.84 11.85
C LEU A 149 -0.78 -9.01 12.66
N VAL A 150 -1.97 -9.54 12.89
CA VAL A 150 -2.89 -9.06 13.91
C VAL A 150 -2.70 -9.92 15.15
N MET A 151 -2.17 -9.35 16.23
CA MET A 151 -1.95 -10.11 17.46
C MET A 151 -3.29 -10.51 18.10
N PRO A 152 -3.42 -11.75 18.59
CA PRO A 152 -4.62 -12.18 19.29
C PRO A 152 -4.75 -11.48 20.64
N ALA A 153 -5.98 -11.18 21.05
CA ALA A 153 -6.25 -10.50 22.33
C ALA A 153 -5.86 -11.35 23.56
N SER A 154 -5.82 -12.68 23.42
CA SER A 154 -5.35 -13.61 24.44
C SER A 154 -4.05 -14.24 23.99
N LEU A 155 -3.00 -14.04 24.80
CA LEU A 155 -1.65 -14.50 24.50
C LEU A 155 -1.37 -15.84 25.18
N PRO A 156 -0.91 -16.86 24.44
CA PRO A 156 -0.41 -18.10 25.04
C PRO A 156 0.91 -17.84 25.79
N VAL A 157 1.34 -18.77 26.65
CA VAL A 157 2.59 -18.65 27.41
C VAL A 157 3.82 -18.41 26.51
N ASN A 158 3.83 -18.98 25.30
CA ASN A 158 4.95 -18.86 24.37
C ASN A 158 4.76 -17.77 23.29
N TRP A 159 4.03 -16.70 23.61
CA TRP A 159 3.67 -15.68 22.63
C TRP A 159 4.87 -14.91 22.07
N GLN A 160 5.95 -14.70 22.84
CA GLN A 160 7.15 -13.99 22.38
C GLN A 160 7.84 -14.75 21.22
N GLU A 161 8.02 -16.06 21.38
CA GLU A 161 8.60 -16.93 20.36
C GLU A 161 7.76 -16.94 19.08
N ARG A 162 6.43 -16.97 19.23
CA ARG A 162 5.49 -16.91 18.11
C ARG A 162 5.57 -15.58 17.36
N LEU A 163 5.60 -14.47 18.08
CA LEU A 163 5.77 -13.13 17.48
C LEU A 163 7.08 -13.05 16.71
N GLN A 164 8.20 -13.47 17.31
CA GLN A 164 9.48 -13.51 16.62
C GLN A 164 9.42 -14.38 15.37
N LYS A 165 8.85 -15.59 15.46
CA LYS A 165 8.70 -16.48 14.29
C LYS A 165 7.83 -15.86 13.20
N ALA A 166 6.76 -15.15 13.57
CA ALA A 166 5.90 -14.46 12.62
C ALA A 166 6.65 -13.37 11.86
N ILE A 167 7.44 -12.55 12.57
CA ILE A 167 8.27 -11.49 11.98
C ILE A 167 9.34 -12.08 11.06
N HIS A 168 10.08 -13.10 11.49
CA HIS A 168 11.05 -13.80 10.65
C HIS A 168 10.39 -14.46 9.42
N GLY A 169 9.12 -14.83 9.54
CA GLY A 169 8.32 -15.34 8.44
C GLY A 169 7.83 -14.24 7.47
N GLY A 170 8.17 -12.97 7.67
CA GLY A 170 7.82 -11.87 6.78
C GLY A 170 6.74 -10.92 7.30
N CYS A 171 6.19 -11.12 8.50
CA CYS A 171 5.28 -10.16 9.13
C CYS A 171 6.05 -8.91 9.60
N GLY A 172 6.31 -7.98 8.69
CA GLY A 172 6.99 -6.72 8.99
C GLY A 172 6.07 -5.65 9.57
N LEU A 173 4.77 -5.95 9.70
CA LEU A 173 3.77 -5.09 10.33
C LEU A 173 3.08 -5.91 11.44
N VAL A 174 2.98 -5.35 12.65
CA VAL A 174 2.39 -6.03 13.81
C VAL A 174 1.37 -5.11 14.46
N TYR A 175 0.10 -5.48 14.38
CA TYR A 175 -1.00 -4.78 15.04
C TYR A 175 -1.29 -5.38 16.42
N LEU A 176 -1.03 -4.58 17.45
CA LEU A 176 -1.19 -4.90 18.86
C LEU A 176 -2.62 -4.57 19.31
N ARG A 177 -3.55 -5.45 18.96
CA ARG A 177 -5.00 -5.25 19.18
C ARG A 177 -5.45 -5.66 20.57
N ALA A 178 -6.16 -4.75 21.25
CA ALA A 178 -6.95 -5.04 22.46
C ALA A 178 -6.18 -5.75 23.60
N MET A 179 -4.86 -5.57 23.65
CA MET A 179 -4.01 -6.08 24.73
C MET A 179 -4.11 -5.14 25.93
N LYS A 180 -4.59 -5.65 27.07
CA LYS A 180 -4.68 -4.88 28.32
C LYS A 180 -3.40 -4.94 29.14
N ASP A 181 -2.60 -5.97 28.93
CA ASP A 181 -1.34 -6.17 29.63
C ASP A 181 -0.27 -5.23 29.08
N ARG A 182 0.05 -4.19 29.86
CA ARG A 182 1.07 -3.20 29.50
C ARG A 182 2.47 -3.79 29.44
N VAL A 183 2.79 -4.82 30.23
CA VAL A 183 4.10 -5.46 30.19
C VAL A 183 4.26 -6.19 28.87
N ALA A 184 3.26 -7.00 28.49
CA ALA A 184 3.27 -7.71 27.23
C ALA A 184 3.31 -6.76 26.01
N LEU A 185 2.61 -5.61 26.07
CA LEU A 185 2.68 -4.59 25.03
C LEU A 185 4.08 -4.00 24.87
N THR A 186 4.72 -3.60 25.97
CA THR A 186 6.10 -3.08 25.96
C THR A 186 7.07 -4.10 25.38
N GLU A 187 6.96 -5.36 25.80
CA GLU A 187 7.79 -6.46 25.29
C GLU A 187 7.55 -6.69 23.78
N ALA A 188 6.30 -6.67 23.33
CA ALA A 188 5.96 -6.86 21.92
C ALA A 188 6.53 -5.74 21.03
N VAL A 189 6.41 -4.47 21.46
CA VAL A 189 7.01 -3.32 20.76
C VAL A 189 8.53 -3.46 20.70
N ALA A 190 9.18 -3.86 21.80
CA ALA A 190 10.63 -4.08 21.82
C ALA A 190 11.07 -5.20 20.86
N ILE A 191 10.33 -6.31 20.80
CA ILE A 191 10.58 -7.40 19.84
C ILE A 191 10.45 -6.89 18.40
N CYS A 192 9.40 -6.13 18.09
CA CYS A 192 9.19 -5.56 16.76
C CYS A 192 10.36 -4.64 16.36
N ARG A 193 10.73 -3.71 17.25
CA ARG A 193 11.83 -2.76 17.02
C ARG A 193 13.16 -3.46 16.78
N HIS A 194 13.50 -4.47 17.60
CA HIS A 194 14.75 -5.22 17.45
C HIS A 194 14.82 -5.97 16.11
N ALA A 195 13.67 -6.46 15.62
CA ALA A 195 13.57 -7.17 14.36
C ALA A 195 13.29 -6.27 13.14
N GLY A 196 13.16 -4.95 13.34
CA GLY A 196 12.82 -4.00 12.26
C GLY A 196 11.39 -4.11 11.72
N ALA A 197 10.47 -4.70 12.48
CA ALA A 197 9.05 -4.72 12.16
C ALA A 197 8.33 -3.51 12.76
N LEU A 198 7.36 -2.94 12.05
CA LEU A 198 6.56 -1.82 12.54
C LEU A 198 5.48 -2.32 13.51
N SER A 199 5.41 -1.68 14.67
CA SER A 199 4.42 -1.94 15.71
C SER A 199 3.30 -0.89 15.69
N LEU A 200 2.05 -1.34 15.64
CA LEU A 200 0.87 -0.48 15.59
C LEU A 200 -0.01 -0.68 16.81
N ILE A 201 -0.31 0.41 17.54
CA ILE A 201 -1.16 0.40 18.74
C ILE A 201 -2.62 0.68 18.37
N ALA A 202 -3.55 -0.06 18.98
CA ALA A 202 -4.98 0.12 18.73
C ALA A 202 -5.55 1.34 19.45
N ASP A 203 -6.13 2.29 18.70
CA ASP A 203 -7.02 3.37 19.17
C ASP A 203 -6.49 4.34 20.27
N ASP A 204 -5.29 4.12 20.81
CA ASP A 204 -4.73 4.89 21.93
C ASP A 204 -3.40 5.54 21.55
N GLN A 205 -3.46 6.81 21.12
CA GLN A 205 -2.29 7.59 20.74
C GLN A 205 -1.35 7.84 21.93
N ALA A 206 -1.89 8.09 23.13
CA ALA A 206 -1.06 8.33 24.31
C ALA A 206 -0.24 7.09 24.68
N LEU A 207 -0.83 5.91 24.53
CA LEU A 207 -0.13 4.64 24.71
C LEU A 207 0.90 4.38 23.61
N MET A 208 0.58 4.71 22.35
CA MET A 208 1.54 4.66 21.24
C MET A 208 2.79 5.48 21.54
N GLU A 209 2.61 6.72 21.99
CA GLU A 209 3.71 7.63 22.34
C GLU A 209 4.49 7.12 23.55
N LEU A 210 3.79 6.65 24.60
CA LEU A 210 4.41 6.11 25.81
C LEU A 210 5.30 4.89 25.53
N LEU A 211 4.88 4.02 24.61
CA LEU A 211 5.62 2.80 24.26
C LEU A 211 6.65 3.02 23.13
N GLU A 212 6.68 4.22 22.55
CA GLU A 212 7.47 4.55 21.36
C GLU A 212 7.19 3.56 20.20
N ALA A 213 5.92 3.21 20.02
CA ALA A 213 5.49 2.37 18.90
C ALA A 213 5.49 3.17 17.59
N ASP A 214 5.56 2.47 16.46
CA ASP A 214 5.77 3.08 15.15
C ASP A 214 4.52 3.76 14.58
N GLY A 215 3.33 3.38 15.05
CA GLY A 215 2.10 3.98 14.55
C GLY A 215 0.83 3.63 15.33
N LEU A 216 -0.24 4.33 14.94
CA LEU A 216 -1.58 4.16 15.46
C LEU A 216 -2.44 3.39 14.44
N HIS A 217 -3.15 2.37 14.90
CA HIS A 217 -4.16 1.67 14.11
C HIS A 217 -5.54 1.96 14.69
N LEU A 218 -6.33 2.74 13.95
CA LEU A 218 -7.70 3.07 14.32
C LEU A 218 -8.69 1.99 13.84
N THR A 219 -9.64 1.65 14.70
CA THR A 219 -10.86 0.97 14.28
C THR A 219 -11.75 1.93 13.49
N SER A 220 -12.65 1.40 12.66
CA SER A 220 -13.56 2.24 11.87
C SER A 220 -14.44 3.13 12.76
N ALA A 221 -14.85 2.62 13.92
CA ALA A 221 -15.63 3.36 14.92
C ALA A 221 -14.89 4.60 15.46
N VAL A 222 -13.62 4.47 15.80
CA VAL A 222 -12.81 5.60 16.28
C VAL A 222 -12.48 6.55 15.14
N ALA A 223 -12.11 6.02 13.96
CA ALA A 223 -11.83 6.83 12.78
C ALA A 223 -13.04 7.67 12.34
N ALA A 224 -14.28 7.17 12.51
CA ALA A 224 -15.50 7.92 12.21
C ALA A 224 -15.70 9.15 13.12
N CYS A 225 -15.12 9.14 14.32
CA CYS A 225 -15.15 10.28 15.24
C CYS A 225 -14.03 11.30 14.99
N CYS A 226 -13.01 10.95 14.19
CA CYS A 226 -11.92 11.86 13.86
C CYS A 226 -12.36 12.83 12.75
N LEU A 227 -12.26 14.14 13.04
CA LEU A 227 -12.48 15.19 12.04
C LEU A 227 -11.21 15.48 11.21
N GLU A 228 -10.05 15.26 11.80
CA GLU A 228 -8.73 15.54 11.22
C GLU A 228 -7.80 14.36 11.47
N ARG A 229 -6.73 14.26 10.65
CA ARG A 229 -5.68 13.23 10.83
C ARG A 229 -5.02 13.40 12.21
N PRO A 230 -4.96 12.35 13.04
CA PRO A 230 -4.15 12.37 14.26
C PRO A 230 -2.68 12.67 13.95
N SER A 231 -2.03 13.46 14.82
CA SER A 231 -0.62 13.81 14.67
C SER A 231 0.30 12.66 15.09
N VAL A 232 0.32 11.61 14.26
CA VAL A 232 1.09 10.38 14.47
C VAL A 232 2.02 10.10 13.29
N PRO A 233 3.18 9.44 13.53
CA PRO A 233 4.16 9.14 12.49
C PRO A 233 3.59 8.21 11.40
N PHE A 234 2.75 7.26 11.79
CA PHE A 234 2.09 6.34 10.88
C PHE A 234 0.65 6.08 11.35
N LEU A 235 -0.31 6.20 10.44
CA LEU A 235 -1.72 5.97 10.69
C LEU A 235 -2.22 4.84 9.82
N SER A 236 -2.78 3.81 10.45
CA SER A 236 -3.59 2.81 9.77
C SER A 236 -5.04 2.83 10.26
N VAL A 237 -5.97 2.44 9.39
CA VAL A 237 -7.40 2.40 9.69
C VAL A 237 -8.01 1.06 9.26
N SER A 238 -8.90 0.52 10.08
CA SER A 238 -9.75 -0.62 9.74
C SER A 238 -10.96 -0.14 8.97
N CYS A 239 -11.28 -0.81 7.86
CA CYS A 239 -12.45 -0.53 7.04
C CYS A 239 -13.18 -1.83 6.67
N HIS A 240 -14.48 -1.67 6.49
CA HIS A 240 -15.44 -2.72 6.18
C HIS A 240 -16.38 -2.31 5.04
N SER A 241 -16.38 -1.04 4.64
CA SER A 241 -17.25 -0.49 3.61
C SER A 241 -16.55 0.59 2.79
N TYR A 242 -17.20 1.02 1.71
CA TYR A 242 -16.75 2.16 0.91
C TYR A 242 -16.68 3.44 1.74
N ASP A 243 -17.69 3.74 2.54
CA ASP A 243 -17.76 4.98 3.32
C ASP A 243 -16.64 5.06 4.38
N GLU A 244 -16.33 3.93 5.01
CA GLU A 244 -15.22 3.85 5.96
C GLU A 244 -13.86 4.00 5.27
N LEU A 245 -13.69 3.43 4.07
CA LEU A 245 -12.50 3.65 3.26
C LEU A 245 -12.35 5.13 2.88
N GLN A 246 -13.44 5.79 2.45
CA GLN A 246 -13.41 7.23 2.18
C GLN A 246 -13.05 8.04 3.42
N GLN A 247 -13.54 7.65 4.61
CA GLN A 247 -13.13 8.28 5.86
C GLN A 247 -11.63 8.10 6.13
N ALA A 248 -11.08 6.90 5.94
CA ALA A 248 -9.65 6.66 6.10
C ALA A 248 -8.81 7.52 5.14
N LEU A 249 -9.25 7.68 3.89
CA LEU A 249 -8.59 8.55 2.91
C LEU A 249 -8.69 10.03 3.28
N ARG A 250 -9.82 10.50 3.83
CA ARG A 250 -9.95 11.87 4.36
C ARG A 250 -8.98 12.13 5.52
N LEU A 251 -8.78 11.13 6.37
CA LEU A 251 -7.77 11.14 7.44
C LEU A 251 -6.35 10.93 6.90
N GLN A 252 -6.19 10.81 5.58
CA GLN A 252 -4.90 10.58 4.91
C GLN A 252 -4.16 9.37 5.48
N ALA A 253 -4.88 8.29 5.81
CA ALA A 253 -4.28 7.08 6.36
C ALA A 253 -3.17 6.54 5.45
N ASP A 254 -2.06 6.13 6.05
CA ASP A 254 -0.90 5.56 5.34
C ASP A 254 -1.19 4.14 4.85
N MET A 255 -2.04 3.42 5.58
CA MET A 255 -2.46 2.06 5.26
C MET A 255 -3.89 1.78 5.72
N VAL A 256 -4.64 0.98 4.96
CA VAL A 256 -5.96 0.50 5.34
C VAL A 256 -5.98 -1.02 5.40
N THR A 257 -6.68 -1.58 6.38
CA THR A 257 -7.11 -2.99 6.35
C THR A 257 -8.57 -3.07 5.93
N LEU A 258 -8.89 -3.89 4.92
CA LEU A 258 -10.24 -4.03 4.39
C LEU A 258 -10.74 -5.46 4.62
N SER A 259 -11.85 -5.60 5.36
CA SER A 259 -12.31 -6.89 5.88
C SER A 259 -13.82 -6.94 6.16
N PRO A 260 -14.42 -8.13 6.32
CA PRO A 260 -13.86 -9.44 6.00
C PRO A 260 -13.96 -9.71 4.49
N VAL A 261 -12.84 -10.16 3.90
CA VAL A 261 -12.82 -10.57 2.48
C VAL A 261 -13.50 -11.92 2.30
N MET A 262 -13.16 -12.90 3.15
CA MET A 262 -13.66 -14.26 3.13
C MET A 262 -14.26 -14.64 4.49
N PRO A 263 -15.07 -15.71 4.58
CA PRO A 263 -15.63 -16.18 5.85
C PRO A 263 -14.54 -16.41 6.90
N THR A 264 -14.77 -15.90 8.11
CA THR A 264 -13.79 -15.96 9.19
C THR A 264 -14.40 -16.49 10.47
N PRO A 265 -13.76 -17.45 11.18
CA PRO A 265 -14.29 -17.92 12.46
C PRO A 265 -14.18 -16.87 13.57
N THR A 266 -13.48 -15.75 13.36
CA THR A 266 -13.44 -14.63 14.32
C THR A 266 -14.75 -13.85 14.33
N HIS A 267 -15.47 -13.83 13.20
CA HIS A 267 -16.75 -13.15 13.01
C HIS A 267 -17.62 -14.00 12.06
N PRO A 268 -18.21 -15.12 12.53
CA PRO A 268 -18.87 -16.11 11.67
C PRO A 268 -20.15 -15.60 11.00
N ASP A 269 -20.81 -14.62 11.62
CA ASP A 269 -22.08 -14.06 11.13
C ASP A 269 -21.88 -12.78 10.30
N ALA A 270 -20.64 -12.35 10.06
CA ALA A 270 -20.36 -11.15 9.29
C ALA A 270 -20.63 -11.39 7.81
N GLU A 271 -21.32 -10.45 7.17
CA GLU A 271 -21.45 -10.42 5.71
C GLU A 271 -20.05 -10.26 5.10
N VAL A 272 -19.70 -11.17 4.18
CA VAL A 272 -18.37 -11.19 3.55
C VAL A 272 -18.41 -10.44 2.23
N MET A 273 -17.33 -9.71 1.97
CA MET A 273 -17.23 -8.90 0.76
C MET A 273 -16.96 -9.74 -0.50
N GLY A 274 -16.09 -10.74 -0.38
CA GLY A 274 -15.55 -11.47 -1.52
C GLY A 274 -14.57 -10.65 -2.36
N TRP A 275 -13.76 -11.36 -3.14
CA TRP A 275 -12.73 -10.75 -4.00
C TRP A 275 -13.26 -9.76 -5.06
N PRO A 276 -14.41 -9.99 -5.74
CA PRO A 276 -14.92 -9.04 -6.73
C PRO A 276 -15.21 -7.66 -6.11
N ARG A 277 -15.94 -7.62 -5.00
CA ARG A 277 -16.26 -6.38 -4.31
C ARG A 277 -15.02 -5.75 -3.66
N PHE A 278 -14.08 -6.56 -3.16
CA PHE A 278 -12.80 -6.06 -2.68
C PHE A 278 -12.04 -5.31 -3.78
N ALA A 279 -11.93 -5.89 -4.98
CA ALA A 279 -11.25 -5.26 -6.11
C ALA A 279 -11.92 -3.94 -6.54
N GLU A 280 -13.25 -3.87 -6.54
CA GLU A 280 -14.00 -2.64 -6.82
C GLU A 280 -13.66 -1.51 -5.84
N LEU A 281 -13.49 -1.83 -4.55
CA LEU A 281 -13.18 -0.82 -3.52
C LEU A 281 -11.71 -0.37 -3.58
N VAL A 282 -10.81 -1.29 -3.91
CA VAL A 282 -9.36 -1.07 -3.84
C VAL A 282 -8.78 -0.39 -5.09
N ILE A 283 -9.38 -0.62 -6.26
CA ILE A 283 -8.83 -0.11 -7.51
C ILE A 283 -8.73 1.43 -7.51
N GLY A 284 -7.55 1.95 -7.86
CA GLY A 284 -7.30 3.38 -7.98
C GLY A 284 -7.12 4.12 -6.66
N GLN A 285 -7.18 3.46 -5.50
CA GLN A 285 -7.05 4.14 -4.22
C GLN A 285 -5.60 4.60 -3.96
N PRO A 286 -5.38 5.82 -3.45
CA PRO A 286 -4.04 6.37 -3.23
C PRO A 286 -3.44 5.96 -1.87
N CYS A 287 -3.73 4.76 -1.37
CA CYS A 287 -3.18 4.23 -0.12
C CYS A 287 -2.94 2.72 -0.17
N ALA A 288 -2.04 2.22 0.66
CA ALA A 288 -1.78 0.78 0.74
C ALA A 288 -2.96 0.06 1.41
N ILE A 289 -3.62 -0.86 0.69
CA ILE A 289 -4.75 -1.62 1.22
C ILE A 289 -4.36 -3.08 1.44
N TYR A 290 -4.63 -3.58 2.64
CA TYR A 290 -4.38 -4.96 3.05
C TYR A 290 -5.70 -5.71 3.11
N ALA A 291 -5.78 -6.84 2.40
CA ALA A 291 -6.88 -7.76 2.58
C ALA A 291 -6.83 -8.34 3.99
N LEU A 292 -7.98 -8.51 4.64
CA LEU A 292 -8.08 -9.12 5.97
C LEU A 292 -9.41 -9.87 6.13
N GLY A 293 -9.40 -10.93 6.95
CA GLY A 293 -10.59 -11.71 7.29
C GLY A 293 -10.80 -12.90 6.36
N GLY A 294 -10.63 -14.11 6.91
CA GLY A 294 -10.80 -15.37 6.19
C GLY A 294 -9.67 -15.71 5.21
N ILE A 295 -8.57 -14.97 5.25
CA ILE A 295 -7.40 -15.15 4.38
C ILE A 295 -6.18 -15.62 5.18
N GLY A 296 -5.25 -16.29 4.49
CA GLY A 296 -3.95 -16.72 5.00
C GLY A 296 -2.80 -16.35 4.05
N ARG A 297 -1.58 -16.77 4.41
CA ARG A 297 -0.35 -16.45 3.66
C ARG A 297 -0.39 -16.88 2.19
N ALA A 298 -1.08 -17.98 1.90
CA ALA A 298 -1.21 -18.52 0.55
C ALA A 298 -2.08 -17.63 -0.36
N ASP A 299 -2.89 -16.73 0.19
CA ASP A 299 -3.79 -15.86 -0.57
C ASP A 299 -3.10 -14.58 -1.07
N LEU A 300 -1.81 -14.38 -0.79
CA LEU A 300 -1.10 -13.14 -1.11
C LEU A 300 -1.17 -12.79 -2.61
N ASP A 301 -0.92 -13.75 -3.48
CA ASP A 301 -0.93 -13.51 -4.93
C ASP A 301 -2.35 -13.24 -5.44
N THR A 302 -3.35 -13.90 -4.86
CA THR A 302 -4.76 -13.60 -5.14
C THR A 302 -5.11 -12.18 -4.68
N ALA A 303 -4.69 -11.79 -3.48
CA ALA A 303 -4.92 -10.44 -2.96
C ALA A 303 -4.30 -9.36 -3.86
N ARG A 304 -3.08 -9.58 -4.34
CA ARG A 304 -2.40 -8.69 -5.29
C ARG A 304 -3.14 -8.59 -6.63
N GLN A 305 -3.64 -9.71 -7.16
CA GLN A 305 -4.46 -9.70 -8.38
C GLN A 305 -5.74 -8.86 -8.21
N HIS A 306 -6.28 -8.78 -7.00
CA HIS A 306 -7.41 -7.92 -6.64
C HIS A 306 -7.00 -6.53 -6.12
N GLY A 307 -5.74 -6.11 -6.33
CA GLY A 307 -5.25 -4.76 -6.07
C GLY A 307 -4.70 -4.53 -4.66
N ALA A 308 -4.74 -5.53 -3.77
CA ALA A 308 -4.18 -5.38 -2.43
C ALA A 308 -2.66 -5.19 -2.49
N ARG A 309 -2.14 -4.33 -1.63
CA ARG A 309 -0.70 -4.20 -1.39
C ARG A 309 -0.16 -5.40 -0.62
N GLY A 310 -0.98 -5.98 0.27
CA GLY A 310 -0.61 -7.08 1.14
C GLY A 310 -1.80 -7.76 1.79
N ILE A 311 -1.51 -8.64 2.73
CA ILE A 311 -2.50 -9.42 3.48
C ILE A 311 -2.25 -9.28 4.97
N ALA A 312 -3.34 -9.32 5.75
CA ALA A 312 -3.29 -9.29 7.20
C ALA A 312 -4.08 -10.46 7.79
N GLY A 313 -3.67 -10.92 8.97
CA GLY A 313 -4.42 -11.97 9.67
C GLY A 313 -3.88 -12.34 11.04
N ILE A 314 -4.63 -13.21 11.73
CA ILE A 314 -4.30 -13.73 13.07
C ILE A 314 -3.74 -15.15 12.94
N ARG A 315 -4.61 -16.16 12.84
CA ARG A 315 -4.23 -17.60 12.96
C ARG A 315 -3.22 -18.07 11.91
N GLY A 316 -3.34 -17.61 10.66
CA GLY A 316 -2.41 -18.00 9.59
C GLY A 316 -1.04 -17.33 9.67
N PHE A 317 -0.85 -16.41 10.62
CA PHE A 317 0.32 -15.56 10.75
C PHE A 317 0.99 -15.68 12.14
N TRP A 318 0.36 -16.39 13.09
CA TRP A 318 0.69 -16.45 14.52
C TRP A 318 1.06 -17.85 15.02
#